data_AF-A0A949DVF9-F1
#
_entry.id   AF-A0A949DVF9-F1
#
_cell.length_a   1.000
_cell.length_b   1.000
_cell.length_c   1.000
_cell.angle_alpha   90.00
_cell.angle_beta   90.00
_cell.angle_gamma   90.00
#
_symmetry.space_group_name_H-M   'P 1'
#
loop_
_entity.id
_entity.type
_entity.pdbx_description
1 polymer ?
#
loop_
_entity_poly.entity_id
_entity_poly.type
_entity_poly.pdbx_seq_one_letter_code
_entity_poly.pdbx_strand_id
1 'polypeptide(L)'
;MIDTIFKKFTLSVIVSCCFLLVQGAIHSLPAADVDATIKQINTSLRRAEKDMFAGKTENAIASLENIHNLIIQTKGDDPNNNKLKQAENKFQKLVKDLERRTGQNLGGGTLTAAASSSAVVLPEKPSSKPSDRISSHAADVPPEQSTIQADTAGASPDQPAVQADTVVKLPHQARQPFEKASRGLENIESLFTQLEDPDYRGDKEQLVSRLESSLGAIRNQLDEARQAAAERGVSSHPSFDDAGARLTIMMEKATVAKGKFAQQQNMAKEQAQQIEADVQKLKEEYDRLKPILGAATGTVIYYNDLVPAKKLLDQLNNFDANDRAALSTLLASFAGKYGSTQEDIDRKASKMGYVGEYFSASYHYLALSTGLDNISNTRTVMAEDLARKVKEITGRSDKSHDFSQSEQYEKAREYLALAQQFDSKDNLVQNLSATIDQDIAAGMEKFDEKIDKQTWPKEAPDAPGNAKKLAKTAKEWFEKSPDWGSREKNPYTVLAVVVTGPWSIQKKNILSEPIMYGLPVAVALQTENDKKNNIARVFSLTLRTNEMLGVKMEPPFDHVTVGSSYYIRPGAL
;
A
#
# COMPACT_ATOMS: atom_id res chain seq x y z
N MET A 1 41.19 -6.87 -51.21
CA MET A 1 41.75 -6.43 -49.91
C MET A 1 41.16 -5.04 -49.66
N ILE A 2 39.91 -4.89 -49.21
CA ILE A 2 39.37 -5.22 -47.90
C ILE A 2 38.01 -5.89 -48.11
N ASP A 3 38.05 -7.22 -48.20
CA ASP A 3 36.90 -8.12 -48.28
C ASP A 3 36.73 -8.81 -46.91
N THR A 4 36.88 -8.00 -45.85
CA THR A 4 37.07 -8.48 -44.47
C THR A 4 36.48 -7.52 -43.43
N ILE A 5 35.42 -6.78 -43.77
CA ILE A 5 34.71 -5.93 -42.80
C ILE A 5 33.19 -6.17 -42.76
N PHE A 6 32.57 -6.82 -43.75
CA PHE A 6 31.12 -7.05 -43.73
C PHE A 6 30.65 -8.49 -43.42
N LYS A 7 31.57 -9.43 -43.17
CA LYS A 7 31.26 -10.85 -42.85
C LYS A 7 31.27 -11.21 -41.35
N LYS A 8 31.25 -10.22 -40.44
CA LYS A 8 31.23 -10.47 -38.98
C LYS A 8 29.95 -10.02 -38.26
N PHE A 9 28.89 -9.59 -38.96
CA PHE A 9 27.66 -9.10 -38.32
C PHE A 9 26.40 -9.96 -38.52
N THR A 10 26.49 -11.10 -39.21
CA THR A 10 25.34 -11.96 -39.50
C THR A 10 25.71 -13.44 -39.43
N LEU A 11 26.43 -13.83 -38.37
CA LEU A 11 26.69 -15.24 -38.07
C LEU A 11 26.88 -15.46 -36.57
N SER A 12 25.87 -15.11 -35.76
CA SER A 12 25.80 -15.53 -34.35
C SER A 12 24.38 -15.48 -33.78
N VAL A 13 23.36 -15.82 -34.58
CA VAL A 13 21.95 -15.79 -34.11
C VAL A 13 21.18 -17.10 -34.33
N ILE A 14 21.64 -18.07 -35.12
CA ILE A 14 20.87 -19.31 -35.33
C ILE A 14 21.77 -20.54 -35.45
N VAL A 15 22.44 -20.94 -34.37
CA VAL A 15 22.74 -22.35 -34.05
C VAL A 15 22.95 -22.44 -32.53
N SER A 16 21.85 -22.48 -31.77
CA SER A 16 21.77 -23.27 -30.52
C SER A 16 20.35 -23.20 -29.93
N CYS A 17 19.33 -23.42 -30.77
CA CYS A 17 18.03 -23.88 -30.31
C CYS A 17 17.90 -25.34 -30.72
N CYS A 18 18.22 -26.25 -29.81
CA CYS A 18 17.60 -27.57 -29.65
C CYS A 18 18.40 -28.37 -28.61
N PHE A 19 18.04 -28.28 -27.34
CA PHE A 19 17.98 -29.45 -26.46
C PHE A 19 17.03 -29.16 -25.28
N LEU A 20 15.82 -29.72 -25.42
CA LEU A 20 14.95 -30.33 -24.41
C LEU A 20 14.45 -29.53 -23.19
N LEU A 21 13.14 -29.30 -23.22
CA LEU A 21 12.17 -29.78 -22.22
C LEU A 21 12.76 -30.70 -21.12
N VAL A 22 12.94 -30.17 -19.91
CA VAL A 22 12.91 -30.93 -18.65
C VAL A 22 12.33 -30.01 -17.55
N GLN A 23 11.18 -30.43 -17.03
CA GLN A 23 10.66 -30.38 -15.65
C GLN A 23 10.96 -29.19 -14.72
N GLY A 24 9.94 -28.84 -13.93
CA GLY A 24 9.96 -27.77 -12.94
C GLY A 24 11.14 -27.80 -11.97
N ALA A 25 11.80 -26.67 -11.86
CA ALA A 25 12.63 -26.27 -10.74
C ALA A 25 12.64 -24.75 -10.69
N ILE A 26 12.31 -24.19 -9.52
CA ILE A 26 12.50 -22.79 -9.17
C ILE A 26 14.00 -22.50 -9.32
N HIS A 27 14.39 -21.85 -10.41
CA HIS A 27 15.74 -21.34 -10.57
C HIS A 27 15.79 -19.98 -9.90
N SER A 28 16.35 -19.94 -8.70
CA SER A 28 16.85 -18.71 -8.09
C SER A 28 17.94 -18.15 -9.01
N LEU A 29 17.81 -16.90 -9.44
CA LEU A 29 18.91 -16.21 -10.09
C LEU A 29 20.13 -16.21 -9.15
N PRO A 30 21.35 -16.44 -9.67
CA PRO A 30 22.54 -16.36 -8.83
C PRO A 30 22.66 -14.94 -8.26
N ALA A 31 23.07 -14.81 -6.99
CA ALA A 31 23.19 -13.53 -6.28
C ALA A 31 24.02 -12.44 -7.02
N ALA A 32 24.87 -12.85 -7.98
CA ALA A 32 25.62 -11.94 -8.83
C ALA A 32 24.75 -11.12 -9.81
N ASP A 33 23.56 -11.60 -10.18
CA ASP A 33 22.65 -10.95 -11.13
C ASP A 33 21.77 -9.90 -10.43
N VAL A 34 21.30 -10.19 -9.22
CA VAL A 34 20.52 -9.26 -8.37
C VAL A 34 21.31 -7.97 -8.09
N ASP A 35 22.60 -8.07 -7.75
CA ASP A 35 23.44 -6.90 -7.50
C ASP A 35 23.69 -6.06 -8.77
N ALA A 36 23.69 -6.67 -9.96
CA ALA A 36 23.79 -5.97 -11.23
C ALA A 36 22.51 -5.18 -11.55
N THR A 37 21.34 -5.81 -11.35
CA THR A 37 20.03 -5.16 -11.50
C THR A 37 19.85 -4.00 -10.53
N ILE A 38 20.29 -4.14 -9.27
CA ILE A 38 20.27 -3.04 -8.28
C ILE A 38 21.17 -1.87 -8.70
N LYS A 39 22.34 -2.14 -9.33
CA LYS A 39 23.19 -1.08 -9.89
C LYS A 39 22.50 -0.35 -11.05
N GLN A 40 21.78 -1.09 -11.90
CA GLN A 40 21.01 -0.51 -13.00
C GLN A 40 19.88 0.37 -12.47
N ILE A 41 19.12 -0.09 -11.46
CA ILE A 41 18.08 0.70 -10.79
C ILE A 41 18.66 2.03 -10.26
N ASN A 42 19.78 1.98 -9.53
CA ASN A 42 20.40 3.19 -8.99
C ASN A 42 20.92 4.14 -10.09
N THR A 43 21.38 3.60 -11.22
CA THR A 43 21.81 4.42 -12.36
C THR A 43 20.63 5.13 -13.01
N SER A 44 19.53 4.41 -13.23
CA SER A 44 18.30 4.98 -13.77
C SER A 44 17.68 6.03 -12.85
N LEU A 45 17.67 5.79 -11.53
CA LEU A 45 17.22 6.77 -10.52
C LEU A 45 18.02 8.07 -10.59
N ARG A 46 19.34 8.00 -10.62
CA ARG A 46 20.20 9.20 -10.73
C ARG A 46 19.98 9.95 -12.04
N ARG A 47 19.72 9.22 -13.13
CA ARG A 47 19.43 9.83 -14.43
C ARG A 47 18.10 10.57 -14.41
N ALA A 48 17.05 9.94 -13.90
CA ALA A 48 15.73 10.55 -13.77
C ALA A 48 15.76 11.77 -12.82
N GLU A 49 16.51 11.70 -11.73
CA GLU A 49 16.74 12.83 -10.83
C GLU A 49 17.47 13.99 -11.54
N LYS A 50 18.50 13.68 -12.34
CA LYS A 50 19.21 14.69 -13.15
C LYS A 50 18.29 15.34 -14.18
N ASP A 51 17.47 14.56 -14.88
CA ASP A 51 16.51 15.07 -15.86
C ASP A 51 15.45 15.96 -15.19
N MET A 52 14.96 15.57 -14.01
CA MET A 52 14.08 16.41 -13.18
C MET A 52 14.73 17.76 -12.82
N PHE A 53 15.99 17.76 -12.36
CA PHE A 53 16.68 19.01 -12.00
C PHE A 53 17.07 19.86 -13.22
N ALA A 54 17.26 19.24 -14.38
CA ALA A 54 17.50 19.93 -15.64
C ALA A 54 16.22 20.51 -16.28
N GLY A 55 15.06 20.37 -15.63
CA GLY A 55 13.77 20.82 -16.16
C GLY A 55 13.17 19.91 -17.23
N LYS A 56 13.75 18.72 -17.46
CA LYS A 56 13.26 17.71 -18.42
C LYS A 56 12.30 16.76 -17.72
N THR A 57 11.19 17.29 -17.21
CA THR A 57 10.27 16.56 -16.36
C THR A 57 9.57 15.41 -17.08
N GLU A 58 9.25 15.52 -18.39
CA GLU A 58 8.64 14.39 -19.12
C GLU A 58 9.59 13.19 -19.23
N ASN A 59 10.89 13.43 -19.45
CA ASN A 59 11.89 12.37 -19.51
C ASN A 59 12.08 11.67 -18.16
N ALA A 60 12.03 12.45 -17.07
CA ALA A 60 12.09 11.91 -15.72
C ALA A 60 10.86 11.04 -15.41
N ILE A 61 9.67 11.48 -15.81
CA ILE A 61 8.40 10.72 -15.64
C ILE A 61 8.42 9.43 -16.47
N ALA A 62 8.79 9.50 -17.75
CA ALA A 62 8.86 8.32 -18.62
C ALA A 62 9.86 7.26 -18.11
N SER A 63 10.87 7.68 -17.33
CA SER A 63 11.83 6.76 -16.73
C SER A 63 11.29 6.00 -15.51
N LEU A 64 10.21 6.49 -14.88
CA LEU A 64 9.67 5.91 -13.64
C LEU A 64 9.14 4.50 -13.84
N GLU A 65 8.44 4.24 -14.95
CA GLU A 65 7.86 2.92 -15.25
C GLU A 65 8.94 1.83 -15.33
N ASN A 66 10.02 2.11 -16.06
CA ASN A 66 11.14 1.18 -16.17
C ASN A 66 11.83 0.94 -14.82
N ILE A 67 12.03 2.00 -14.02
CA ILE A 67 12.63 1.86 -12.68
C ILE A 67 11.74 1.01 -11.78
N HIS A 68 10.42 1.21 -11.84
CA HIS A 68 9.45 0.45 -11.07
C HIS A 68 9.43 -1.03 -11.45
N ASN A 69 9.44 -1.34 -12.75
CA ASN A 69 9.46 -2.72 -13.23
C ASN A 69 10.74 -3.46 -12.81
N LEU A 70 11.90 -2.80 -12.86
CA LEU A 70 13.16 -3.37 -12.37
C LEU A 70 13.12 -3.64 -10.85
N ILE A 71 12.48 -2.76 -10.08
CA ILE A 71 12.29 -2.95 -8.63
C ILE A 71 11.39 -4.16 -8.35
N ILE A 72 10.25 -4.28 -9.04
CA ILE A 72 9.33 -5.43 -8.90
C ILE A 72 10.04 -6.74 -9.24
N GLN A 73 10.76 -6.77 -10.37
CA GLN A 73 11.52 -7.95 -10.79
C GLN A 73 12.55 -8.36 -9.72
N THR A 74 13.38 -7.40 -9.28
CA THR A 74 14.41 -7.67 -8.26
C THR A 74 13.80 -8.12 -6.92
N LYS A 75 12.61 -7.64 -6.59
CA LYS A 75 11.87 -8.02 -5.37
C LYS A 75 11.33 -9.44 -5.43
N GLY A 76 10.95 -9.92 -6.62
CA GLY A 76 10.59 -11.33 -6.82
C GLY A 76 11.75 -12.28 -6.58
N ASP A 77 12.97 -11.84 -6.91
CA ASP A 77 14.19 -12.64 -6.80
C ASP A 77 14.82 -12.62 -5.38
N ASP A 78 14.86 -11.47 -4.71
CA ASP A 78 15.37 -11.31 -3.34
C ASP A 78 14.58 -10.26 -2.53
N PRO A 79 13.44 -10.65 -1.92
CA PRO A 79 12.55 -9.72 -1.21
C PRO A 79 13.18 -9.00 -0.01
N ASN A 80 14.23 -9.57 0.59
CA ASN A 80 14.82 -9.08 1.85
C ASN A 80 16.13 -8.30 1.63
N ASN A 81 16.44 -7.92 0.40
CA ASN A 81 17.67 -7.21 0.08
C ASN A 81 17.66 -5.76 0.60
N ASN A 82 18.58 -5.44 1.52
CA ASN A 82 18.70 -4.09 2.09
C ASN A 82 19.01 -3.01 1.04
N LYS A 83 19.75 -3.33 -0.02
CA LYS A 83 20.07 -2.35 -1.09
C LYS A 83 18.85 -2.08 -1.97
N LEU A 84 18.01 -3.09 -2.20
CA LEU A 84 16.74 -2.93 -2.91
C LEU A 84 15.79 -2.01 -2.13
N LYS A 85 15.64 -2.23 -0.82
CA LYS A 85 14.82 -1.35 0.05
C LYS A 85 15.28 0.11 0.01
N GLN A 86 16.58 0.36 -0.06
CA GLN A 86 17.12 1.71 -0.25
C GLN A 86 16.77 2.30 -1.61
N ALA A 87 16.80 1.49 -2.67
CA ALA A 87 16.39 1.92 -4.01
C ALA A 87 14.89 2.22 -4.09
N GLU A 88 14.04 1.41 -3.46
CA GLU A 88 12.60 1.65 -3.31
C GLU A 88 12.32 3.00 -2.63
N ASN A 89 13.00 3.30 -1.51
CA ASN A 89 12.83 4.56 -0.81
C ASN A 89 13.24 5.78 -1.67
N LYS A 90 14.31 5.65 -2.47
CA LYS A 90 14.74 6.71 -3.40
C LYS A 90 13.73 6.90 -4.53
N PHE A 91 13.21 5.80 -5.09
CA PHE A 91 12.16 5.82 -6.09
C PHE A 91 10.92 6.55 -5.56
N GLN A 92 10.43 6.17 -4.38
CA GLN A 92 9.27 6.81 -3.74
C GLN A 92 9.49 8.31 -3.52
N LYS A 93 10.69 8.71 -3.09
CA LYS A 93 11.03 10.13 -2.94
C LYS A 93 11.01 10.87 -4.28
N LEU A 94 11.61 10.29 -5.33
CA LEU A 94 11.64 10.89 -6.66
C LEU A 94 10.23 11.07 -7.25
N VAL A 95 9.35 10.08 -7.07
CA VAL A 95 7.94 10.17 -7.47
C VAL A 95 7.27 11.36 -6.78
N LYS A 96 7.39 11.47 -5.44
CA LYS A 96 6.84 12.60 -4.66
C LYS A 96 7.38 13.96 -5.11
N ASP A 97 8.67 14.05 -5.41
CA ASP A 97 9.29 15.29 -5.88
C ASP A 97 8.80 15.69 -7.28
N LEU A 98 8.59 14.72 -8.18
CA LEU A 98 8.02 14.94 -9.51
C LEU A 98 6.54 15.34 -9.44
N GLU A 99 5.75 14.72 -8.57
CA GLU A 99 4.35 15.11 -8.32
C GLU A 99 4.24 16.57 -7.87
N ARG A 100 5.08 16.96 -6.90
CA ARG A 100 5.10 18.33 -6.39
C ARG A 100 5.52 19.36 -7.45
N ARG A 101 6.40 18.98 -8.38
CA ARG A 101 6.91 19.87 -9.44
C ARG A 101 5.98 19.98 -10.63
N THR A 102 5.31 18.89 -11.01
CA THR A 102 4.49 18.82 -12.22
C THR A 102 3.01 18.99 -11.94
N GLY A 103 2.57 18.82 -10.70
CA GLY A 103 1.15 18.78 -10.35
C GLY A 103 0.42 17.55 -10.89
N GLN A 104 1.13 16.59 -11.47
CA GLN A 104 0.57 15.31 -11.92
C GLN A 104 0.62 14.29 -10.79
N ASN A 105 -0.46 13.51 -10.63
CA ASN A 105 -0.48 12.40 -9.68
C ASN A 105 0.28 11.21 -10.28
N LEU A 106 1.37 10.82 -9.65
CA LEU A 106 2.27 9.75 -10.09
C LEU A 106 2.29 8.59 -9.09
N GLY A 107 1.35 8.55 -8.13
CA GLY A 107 1.20 7.49 -7.13
C GLY A 107 2.06 7.66 -5.87
N GLY A 108 2.76 8.78 -5.69
CA GLY A 108 3.58 9.11 -4.52
C GLY A 108 2.81 9.71 -3.34
N GLY A 109 1.57 10.15 -3.55
CA GLY A 109 0.64 10.58 -2.50
C GLY A 109 0.86 12.00 -1.96
N THR A 110 1.59 12.87 -2.67
CA THR A 110 1.78 14.26 -2.24
C THR A 110 0.63 15.19 -2.63
N LEU A 111 -0.06 14.93 -3.74
CA LEU A 111 -1.16 15.76 -4.21
C LEU A 111 -2.49 15.48 -3.50
N THR A 112 -2.65 14.28 -2.91
CA THR A 112 -3.80 13.93 -2.07
C THR A 112 -3.74 14.52 -0.66
N ALA A 113 -2.58 15.02 -0.22
CA ALA A 113 -2.42 15.71 1.08
C ALA A 113 -2.65 17.23 0.99
N ALA A 114 -2.52 17.83 -0.20
CA ALA A 114 -2.69 19.27 -0.40
C ALA A 114 -4.16 19.72 -0.49
N ALA A 115 -5.12 18.80 -0.69
CA ALA A 115 -6.55 19.09 -0.72
C ALA A 115 -7.18 19.36 0.67
N SER A 116 -6.40 19.26 1.76
CA SER A 116 -6.87 19.41 3.14
C SER A 116 -6.49 20.72 3.83
N SER A 117 -5.91 21.69 3.10
CA SER A 117 -5.50 22.99 3.68
C SER A 117 -6.13 24.15 2.93
N SER A 118 -6.89 24.98 3.64
CA SER A 118 -7.67 26.12 3.16
C SER A 118 -6.90 27.12 2.29
N ALA A 119 -7.64 27.72 1.36
CA ALA A 119 -7.22 28.71 0.38
C ALA A 119 -6.55 29.96 0.97
N VAL A 120 -5.49 30.43 0.31
CA VAL A 120 -4.97 31.81 0.41
C VAL A 120 -4.97 32.41 -1.00
N VAL A 121 -5.66 33.54 -1.15
CA VAL A 121 -5.77 34.34 -2.37
C VAL A 121 -4.78 35.51 -2.32
N LEU A 122 -4.12 35.81 -3.45
CA LEU A 122 -3.66 37.11 -4.00
C LEU A 122 -2.31 36.97 -4.74
N PRO A 123 -1.94 37.84 -5.72
CA PRO A 123 -2.72 38.62 -6.68
C PRO A 123 -2.29 38.37 -8.16
N GLU A 124 -3.00 39.01 -9.10
CA GLU A 124 -2.93 38.81 -10.56
C GLU A 124 -1.59 39.19 -11.22
N LYS A 125 -1.21 38.42 -12.26
CA LYS A 125 -0.03 38.63 -13.10
C LYS A 125 -0.44 39.36 -14.40
N PRO A 126 0.29 40.39 -14.86
CA PRO A 126 -0.05 41.13 -16.07
C PRO A 126 0.16 40.30 -17.35
N SER A 127 -0.78 40.50 -18.27
CA SER A 127 -0.93 39.92 -19.60
C SER A 127 0.13 40.40 -20.60
N SER A 128 0.59 39.50 -21.46
CA SER A 128 0.96 39.85 -22.84
C SER A 128 0.48 38.77 -23.81
N LYS A 129 -0.08 39.25 -24.93
CA LYS A 129 -0.67 38.53 -26.06
C LYS A 129 0.16 38.89 -27.32
N PRO A 130 -0.16 38.34 -28.49
CA PRO A 130 0.47 37.21 -29.18
C PRO A 130 1.39 37.66 -30.34
N SER A 131 2.00 36.71 -31.07
CA SER A 131 2.50 36.97 -32.43
C SER A 131 2.29 35.78 -33.36
N ASP A 132 1.66 36.10 -34.48
CA ASP A 132 1.34 35.28 -35.64
C ASP A 132 2.55 35.02 -36.56
N ARG A 133 2.29 34.19 -37.59
CA ARG A 133 2.91 34.11 -38.95
C ARG A 133 4.09 33.14 -39.09
N ILE A 134 4.27 32.38 -40.18
CA ILE A 134 3.70 32.37 -41.54
C ILE A 134 3.93 30.98 -42.19
N SER A 135 3.06 30.65 -43.15
CA SER A 135 3.04 29.51 -44.10
C SER A 135 4.20 29.45 -45.12
N SER A 136 4.08 28.46 -46.04
CA SER A 136 4.62 28.31 -47.42
C SER A 136 5.80 27.34 -47.54
N HIS A 137 5.99 26.47 -48.55
CA HIS A 137 5.45 26.20 -49.91
C HIS A 137 5.79 24.72 -50.23
N ALA A 138 5.03 23.87 -50.94
CA ALA A 138 4.58 23.83 -52.35
C ALA A 138 5.60 23.26 -53.38
N ALA A 139 5.09 22.32 -54.22
CA ALA A 139 5.60 21.77 -55.50
C ALA A 139 6.84 20.84 -55.42
N ASP A 140 7.04 19.81 -56.26
CA ASP A 140 6.57 19.53 -57.62
C ASP A 140 6.70 18.02 -57.97
N VAL A 141 6.02 17.56 -59.03
CA VAL A 141 6.00 16.18 -59.55
C VAL A 141 6.85 16.09 -60.86
N PRO A 142 6.81 15.00 -61.67
CA PRO A 142 7.83 14.00 -62.05
C PRO A 142 8.46 14.34 -63.45
N PRO A 143 8.82 13.44 -64.42
CA PRO A 143 9.03 11.97 -64.50
C PRO A 143 10.41 11.61 -65.15
N GLU A 144 10.81 10.36 -65.37
CA GLU A 144 10.74 9.61 -66.66
C GLU A 144 11.68 8.39 -66.55
N GLN A 145 11.22 7.14 -66.78
CA GLN A 145 11.26 6.35 -68.03
C GLN A 145 12.52 5.49 -68.28
N SER A 146 12.24 4.26 -68.78
CA SER A 146 13.04 3.43 -69.70
C SER A 146 14.24 2.64 -69.12
N THR A 147 14.63 1.42 -69.53
CA THR A 147 14.15 0.36 -70.46
C THR A 147 15.13 -0.83 -70.35
N ILE A 148 14.62 -2.07 -70.45
CA ILE A 148 15.10 -3.27 -71.20
C ILE A 148 16.55 -3.81 -71.04
N GLN A 149 16.68 -5.13 -70.76
CA GLN A 149 17.39 -6.21 -71.53
C GLN A 149 17.62 -7.44 -70.62
N ALA A 150 17.03 -8.63 -70.91
CA ALA A 150 17.56 -9.76 -71.71
C ALA A 150 18.88 -10.32 -71.14
N ASP A 151 19.12 -11.61 -70.89
CA ASP A 151 18.94 -12.84 -71.68
C ASP A 151 19.34 -14.02 -70.72
N THR A 152 18.85 -15.27 -70.74
CA THR A 152 19.31 -16.37 -71.63
C THR A 152 18.59 -17.69 -71.29
N ALA A 153 18.60 -18.56 -72.30
CA ALA A 153 17.90 -19.83 -72.48
C ALA A 153 18.34 -21.05 -71.64
N GLY A 154 17.49 -22.08 -71.63
CA GLY A 154 17.81 -23.46 -71.26
C GLY A 154 16.72 -24.43 -71.72
N ALA A 155 17.11 -25.49 -72.42
CA ALA A 155 16.30 -26.33 -73.31
C ALA A 155 15.45 -27.43 -72.63
N SER A 156 14.50 -27.94 -73.43
CA SER A 156 13.63 -29.12 -73.27
C SER A 156 14.41 -30.46 -73.14
N PRO A 157 13.79 -31.60 -72.71
CA PRO A 157 12.88 -32.35 -73.59
C PRO A 157 11.75 -33.21 -72.95
N ASP A 158 10.79 -33.53 -73.82
CA ASP A 158 9.99 -34.76 -74.00
C ASP A 158 8.79 -35.18 -73.11
N GLN A 159 7.78 -35.62 -73.88
CA GLN A 159 6.37 -35.96 -73.65
C GLN A 159 6.15 -37.38 -73.06
N PRO A 160 4.92 -37.73 -72.59
CA PRO A 160 3.93 -38.34 -73.48
C PRO A 160 2.48 -37.83 -73.31
N ALA A 161 1.76 -37.93 -74.42
CA ALA A 161 0.39 -37.49 -74.65
C ALA A 161 -0.69 -38.36 -73.96
N VAL A 162 -1.75 -37.72 -73.49
CA VAL A 162 -3.07 -38.34 -73.24
C VAL A 162 -4.14 -37.50 -73.94
N GLN A 163 -5.09 -38.21 -74.52
CA GLN A 163 -6.10 -37.78 -75.51
C GLN A 163 -7.06 -36.71 -74.97
N ALA A 164 -7.30 -35.67 -75.77
CA ALA A 164 -8.20 -34.56 -75.46
C ALA A 164 -9.55 -34.74 -76.16
N ASP A 165 -10.60 -34.85 -75.34
CA ASP A 165 -11.95 -34.43 -75.72
C ASP A 165 -11.92 -32.96 -76.20
N THR A 166 -12.76 -32.62 -77.17
CA THR A 166 -12.87 -31.28 -77.74
C THR A 166 -13.36 -30.26 -76.70
N VAL A 167 -12.43 -29.69 -75.94
CA VAL A 167 -12.67 -28.53 -75.09
C VAL A 167 -12.93 -27.33 -76.00
N VAL A 168 -14.17 -26.81 -75.97
CA VAL A 168 -14.52 -25.52 -76.58
C VAL A 168 -13.58 -24.47 -75.99
N LYS A 169 -12.62 -23.97 -76.77
CA LYS A 169 -11.64 -23.00 -76.26
C LYS A 169 -12.31 -21.65 -76.05
N LEU A 170 -12.20 -21.09 -74.84
CA LEU A 170 -12.63 -19.72 -74.53
C LEU A 170 -12.09 -18.70 -75.55
N PRO A 171 -12.87 -17.68 -75.95
CA PRO A 171 -12.39 -16.59 -76.79
C PRO A 171 -11.21 -15.86 -76.14
N HIS A 172 -10.22 -15.44 -76.94
CA HIS A 172 -8.97 -14.87 -76.44
C HIS A 172 -9.17 -13.69 -75.47
N GLN A 173 -10.15 -12.83 -75.74
CA GLN A 173 -10.45 -11.65 -74.91
C GLN A 173 -11.06 -12.02 -73.55
N ALA A 174 -11.72 -13.18 -73.43
CA ALA A 174 -12.29 -13.67 -72.18
C ALA A 174 -11.28 -14.46 -71.32
N ARG A 175 -10.17 -14.93 -71.90
CA ARG A 175 -9.19 -15.77 -71.20
C ARG A 175 -8.47 -15.03 -70.08
N GLN A 176 -7.97 -13.83 -70.35
CA GLN A 176 -7.20 -13.07 -69.36
C GLN A 176 -8.01 -12.73 -68.09
N PRO A 177 -9.23 -12.15 -68.18
CA PRO A 177 -10.04 -11.89 -66.99
C PRO A 177 -10.46 -13.19 -66.29
N PHE A 178 -10.75 -14.26 -67.04
CA PHE A 178 -11.07 -15.58 -66.46
C PHE A 178 -9.89 -16.21 -65.70
N GLU A 179 -8.67 -16.13 -66.24
CA GLU A 179 -7.47 -16.60 -65.57
C GLU A 179 -7.16 -15.81 -64.30
N LYS A 180 -7.42 -14.49 -64.29
CA LYS A 180 -7.28 -13.65 -63.10
C LYS A 180 -8.30 -14.06 -62.04
N ALA A 181 -9.56 -14.28 -62.42
CA ALA A 181 -10.60 -14.78 -61.52
C ALA A 181 -10.24 -16.15 -60.93
N SER A 182 -9.76 -17.08 -61.77
CA SER A 182 -9.36 -18.44 -61.37
C SER A 182 -8.19 -18.43 -60.39
N ARG A 183 -7.13 -17.66 -60.69
CA ARG A 183 -6.00 -17.46 -59.77
C ARG A 183 -6.42 -16.79 -58.47
N GLY A 184 -7.36 -15.84 -58.54
CA GLY A 184 -7.92 -15.21 -57.36
C GLY A 184 -8.65 -16.20 -56.45
N LEU A 185 -9.44 -17.12 -57.02
CA LEU A 185 -10.13 -18.17 -56.27
C LEU A 185 -9.14 -19.10 -55.54
N GLU A 186 -8.03 -19.46 -56.19
CA GLU A 186 -6.97 -20.28 -55.57
C GLU A 186 -6.29 -19.54 -54.41
N ASN A 187 -6.00 -18.25 -54.57
CA ASN A 187 -5.29 -17.46 -53.56
C ASN A 187 -6.14 -17.18 -52.31
N ILE A 188 -7.47 -17.16 -52.43
CA ILE A 188 -8.39 -16.87 -51.31
C ILE A 188 -8.36 -17.92 -50.21
N GLU A 189 -8.04 -19.19 -50.53
CA GLU A 189 -7.96 -20.26 -49.53
C GLU A 189 -6.89 -19.99 -48.46
N SER A 190 -5.81 -19.30 -48.85
CA SER A 190 -4.76 -18.88 -47.90
C SER A 190 -5.26 -17.86 -46.88
N LEU A 191 -6.15 -16.95 -47.28
CA LEU A 191 -6.75 -15.94 -46.39
C LEU A 191 -7.72 -16.58 -45.39
N PHE A 192 -8.46 -17.60 -45.82
CA PHE A 192 -9.30 -18.40 -44.92
C PHE A 192 -8.46 -19.10 -43.85
N THR A 193 -7.37 -19.75 -44.28
CA THR A 193 -6.47 -20.45 -43.37
C THR A 193 -5.90 -19.51 -42.32
N GLN A 194 -5.47 -18.31 -42.72
CA GLN A 194 -4.94 -17.29 -41.80
C GLN A 194 -5.99 -16.72 -40.84
N LEU A 195 -7.25 -16.59 -41.29
CA LEU A 195 -8.32 -16.09 -40.43
C LEU A 195 -8.72 -17.11 -39.35
N GLU A 196 -8.72 -18.39 -39.71
CA GLU A 196 -9.03 -19.52 -38.82
C GLU A 196 -7.88 -19.87 -37.85
N ASP A 197 -6.64 -19.50 -38.17
CA ASP A 197 -5.46 -19.73 -37.32
C ASP A 197 -5.54 -18.92 -36.00
N PRO A 198 -5.60 -19.58 -34.82
CA PRO A 198 -5.60 -18.88 -33.53
C PRO A 198 -4.28 -18.15 -33.24
N ASP A 199 -3.17 -18.61 -33.81
CA ASP A 199 -1.82 -18.09 -33.58
C ASP A 199 -1.39 -17.04 -34.62
N TYR A 200 -2.29 -16.67 -35.54
CA TYR A 200 -2.01 -15.63 -36.53
C TYR A 200 -1.70 -14.30 -35.85
N ARG A 201 -0.46 -13.81 -36.04
CA ARG A 201 0.08 -12.62 -35.37
C ARG A 201 -0.24 -11.30 -36.06
N GLY A 202 -0.88 -11.34 -37.23
CA GLY A 202 -1.26 -10.15 -37.98
C GLY A 202 -2.64 -9.63 -37.58
N ASP A 203 -3.03 -8.52 -38.20
CA ASP A 203 -4.35 -7.93 -38.01
C ASP A 203 -5.44 -8.77 -38.73
N LYS A 204 -6.29 -9.44 -37.95
CA LYS A 204 -7.41 -10.24 -38.46
C LYS A 204 -8.53 -9.39 -39.06
N GLU A 205 -8.72 -8.15 -38.62
CA GLU A 205 -9.69 -7.23 -39.23
C GLU A 205 -9.22 -6.85 -40.63
N GLN A 206 -7.91 -6.62 -40.78
CA GLN A 206 -7.31 -6.41 -42.10
C GLN A 206 -7.45 -7.64 -43.00
N LEU A 207 -7.34 -8.86 -42.47
CA LEU A 207 -7.60 -10.09 -43.23
C LEU A 207 -9.04 -10.17 -43.73
N VAL A 208 -10.03 -9.88 -42.86
CA VAL A 208 -11.45 -9.86 -43.25
C VAL A 208 -11.67 -8.83 -44.37
N SER A 209 -11.11 -7.62 -44.24
CA SER A 209 -11.21 -6.58 -45.28
C SER A 209 -10.57 -6.99 -46.61
N ARG A 210 -9.40 -7.66 -46.58
CA ARG A 210 -8.73 -8.20 -47.78
C ARG A 210 -9.53 -9.32 -48.43
N LEU A 211 -10.12 -10.21 -47.63
CA LEU A 211 -10.95 -11.31 -48.10
C LEU A 211 -12.17 -10.78 -48.87
N GLU A 212 -12.89 -9.81 -48.29
CA GLU A 212 -14.05 -9.17 -48.93
C GLU A 212 -13.67 -8.47 -50.24
N SER A 213 -12.57 -7.71 -50.23
CA SER A 213 -12.06 -7.01 -51.41
C SER A 213 -11.66 -7.99 -52.52
N SER A 214 -11.03 -9.11 -52.16
CA SER A 214 -10.58 -10.14 -53.11
C SER A 214 -11.76 -10.87 -53.75
N LEU A 215 -12.80 -11.20 -52.97
CA LEU A 215 -14.03 -11.80 -53.49
C LEU A 215 -14.76 -10.85 -54.45
N GLY A 216 -14.84 -9.56 -54.12
CA GLY A 216 -15.40 -8.54 -55.00
C GLY A 216 -14.63 -8.41 -56.31
N ALA A 217 -13.30 -8.41 -56.25
CA ALA A 217 -12.45 -8.36 -57.45
C ALA A 217 -12.62 -9.59 -58.35
N ILE A 218 -12.67 -10.80 -57.77
CA ILE A 218 -12.90 -12.05 -58.52
C ILE A 218 -14.25 -12.03 -59.21
N ARG A 219 -15.30 -11.57 -58.52
CA ARG A 219 -16.65 -11.43 -59.09
C ARG A 219 -16.62 -10.54 -60.32
N ASN A 220 -16.01 -9.35 -60.21
CA ASN A 220 -15.91 -8.41 -61.32
C ASN A 220 -15.12 -9.01 -62.50
N GLN A 221 -14.01 -9.69 -62.24
CA GLN A 221 -13.21 -10.34 -63.30
C GLN A 221 -13.96 -11.50 -63.97
N LEU A 222 -14.80 -12.24 -63.24
CA LEU A 222 -15.64 -13.29 -63.81
C LEU A 222 -16.75 -12.69 -64.69
N ASP A 223 -17.36 -11.59 -64.27
CA ASP A 223 -18.39 -10.88 -65.03
C ASP A 223 -17.79 -10.23 -66.30
N GLU A 224 -16.61 -9.62 -66.21
CA GLU A 224 -15.84 -9.12 -67.36
C GLU A 224 -15.52 -10.24 -68.37
N ALA A 225 -15.12 -11.42 -67.89
CA ALA A 225 -14.82 -12.56 -68.75
C ALA A 225 -16.08 -13.08 -69.47
N ARG A 226 -17.23 -13.14 -68.77
CA ARG A 226 -18.51 -13.53 -69.35
C ARG A 226 -18.97 -12.52 -70.41
N GLN A 227 -18.84 -11.23 -70.15
CA GLN A 227 -19.19 -10.17 -71.11
C GLN A 227 -18.33 -10.26 -72.38
N ALA A 228 -17.01 -10.38 -72.23
CA ALA A 228 -16.08 -10.52 -73.36
C ALA A 228 -16.32 -11.81 -74.17
N ALA A 229 -16.78 -12.89 -73.53
CA ALA A 229 -17.16 -14.12 -74.21
C ALA A 229 -18.50 -13.98 -74.98
N ALA A 230 -19.48 -13.30 -74.38
CA ALA A 230 -20.79 -13.06 -74.99
C ALA A 230 -20.69 -12.19 -76.26
N GLU A 231 -19.81 -11.19 -76.28
CA GLU A 231 -19.50 -10.37 -77.46
C GLU A 231 -18.96 -11.19 -78.64
N ARG A 232 -18.46 -12.41 -78.38
CA ARG A 232 -17.97 -13.37 -79.39
C ARG A 232 -18.93 -14.53 -79.64
N GLY A 233 -20.18 -14.41 -79.19
CA GLY A 233 -21.22 -15.41 -79.38
C GLY A 233 -21.14 -16.61 -78.44
N VAL A 234 -20.27 -16.56 -77.41
CA VAL A 234 -20.18 -17.60 -76.38
C VAL A 234 -20.96 -17.14 -75.15
N SER A 235 -22.24 -17.51 -75.08
CA SER A 235 -23.13 -17.12 -73.98
C SER A 235 -23.03 -18.02 -72.75
N SER A 236 -22.43 -19.21 -72.86
CA SER A 236 -22.19 -20.15 -71.75
C SER A 236 -20.93 -20.96 -71.98
N HIS A 237 -20.24 -21.32 -70.90
CA HIS A 237 -19.06 -22.18 -70.93
C HIS A 237 -18.92 -22.90 -69.57
N PRO A 238 -18.67 -24.23 -69.52
CA PRO A 238 -18.62 -24.98 -68.26
C PRO A 238 -17.64 -24.39 -67.22
N SER A 239 -16.53 -23.82 -67.66
CA SER A 239 -15.57 -23.20 -66.75
C SER A 239 -16.10 -21.93 -66.05
N PHE A 240 -17.02 -21.20 -66.68
CA PHE A 240 -17.68 -20.04 -66.04
C PHE A 240 -18.71 -20.48 -64.99
N ASP A 241 -19.33 -21.64 -65.21
CA ASP A 241 -20.27 -22.24 -64.26
C ASP A 241 -19.52 -22.80 -63.05
N ASP A 242 -18.43 -23.54 -63.29
CA ASP A 242 -17.54 -24.05 -62.23
C ASP A 242 -16.93 -22.93 -61.39
N ALA A 243 -16.38 -21.89 -62.04
CA ALA A 243 -15.80 -20.74 -61.33
C ALA A 243 -16.88 -19.94 -60.59
N GLY A 244 -18.08 -19.80 -61.17
CA GLY A 244 -19.23 -19.19 -60.52
C GLY A 244 -19.68 -19.95 -59.27
N ALA A 245 -19.79 -21.28 -59.36
CA ALA A 245 -20.13 -22.14 -58.23
C ALA A 245 -19.07 -22.07 -57.12
N ARG A 246 -17.78 -22.10 -57.48
CA ARG A 246 -16.67 -21.93 -56.52
C ARG A 246 -16.72 -20.57 -55.84
N LEU A 247 -16.96 -19.49 -56.59
CA LEU A 247 -17.08 -18.15 -56.02
C LEU A 247 -18.23 -18.08 -55.01
N THR A 248 -19.40 -18.65 -55.33
CA THR A 248 -20.53 -18.71 -54.38
C THR A 248 -20.15 -19.44 -53.09
N ILE A 249 -19.52 -20.61 -53.19
CA ILE A 249 -19.03 -21.37 -52.03
C ILE A 249 -18.05 -20.54 -51.19
N MET A 250 -17.12 -19.83 -51.84
CA MET A 250 -16.16 -18.98 -51.13
C MET A 250 -16.81 -17.76 -50.48
N MET A 251 -17.84 -17.15 -51.09
CA MET A 251 -18.60 -16.05 -50.48
C MET A 251 -19.38 -16.52 -49.25
N GLU A 252 -19.98 -17.71 -49.29
CA GLU A 252 -20.64 -18.33 -48.13
C GLU A 252 -19.63 -18.62 -47.00
N LYS A 253 -18.48 -19.22 -47.32
CA LYS A 253 -17.39 -19.43 -46.35
C LYS A 253 -16.90 -18.12 -45.73
N ALA A 254 -16.76 -17.05 -46.51
CA ALA A 254 -16.35 -15.73 -46.01
C ALA A 254 -17.36 -15.16 -45.03
N THR A 255 -18.65 -15.31 -45.32
CA THR A 255 -19.72 -14.87 -44.42
C THR A 255 -19.67 -15.62 -43.09
N VAL A 256 -19.48 -16.96 -43.12
CA VAL A 256 -19.35 -17.78 -41.92
C VAL A 256 -18.09 -17.42 -41.12
N ALA A 257 -16.94 -17.28 -41.78
CA ALA A 257 -15.67 -16.96 -41.13
C ALA A 257 -15.70 -15.56 -40.49
N LYS A 258 -16.27 -14.56 -41.18
CA LYS A 258 -16.51 -13.22 -40.63
C LYS A 258 -17.45 -13.27 -39.43
N GLY A 259 -18.54 -14.04 -39.51
CA GLY A 259 -19.46 -14.23 -38.39
C GLY A 259 -18.78 -14.81 -37.15
N LYS A 260 -17.97 -15.86 -37.32
CA LYS A 260 -17.18 -16.46 -36.23
C LYS A 260 -16.18 -15.47 -35.63
N PHE A 261 -15.45 -14.73 -36.47
CA PHE A 261 -14.50 -13.72 -36.01
C PHE A 261 -15.19 -12.61 -35.21
N ALA A 262 -16.30 -12.07 -35.72
CA ALA A 262 -17.10 -11.05 -35.02
C ALA A 262 -17.65 -11.59 -33.69
N GLN A 263 -18.10 -12.85 -33.64
CA GLN A 263 -18.55 -13.48 -32.41
C GLN A 263 -17.40 -13.61 -31.39
N GLN A 264 -16.22 -14.04 -31.82
CA GLN A 264 -15.02 -14.11 -30.96
C GLN A 264 -14.62 -12.74 -30.44
N GLN A 265 -14.66 -11.70 -31.28
CA GLN A 265 -14.37 -10.32 -30.89
C GLN A 265 -15.38 -9.81 -29.86
N ASN A 266 -16.67 -10.06 -30.06
CA ASN A 266 -17.71 -9.67 -29.12
C ASN A 266 -17.56 -10.40 -27.78
N MET A 267 -17.29 -11.71 -27.80
CA MET A 267 -17.03 -12.49 -26.58
C MET A 267 -15.78 -11.98 -25.83
N ALA A 268 -14.70 -11.67 -26.54
CA ALA A 268 -13.50 -11.10 -25.94
C ALA A 268 -13.77 -9.72 -25.32
N LYS A 269 -14.56 -8.88 -25.99
CA LYS A 269 -14.97 -7.57 -25.48
C LYS A 269 -15.85 -7.68 -24.23
N GLU A 270 -16.81 -8.60 -24.22
CA GLU A 270 -17.66 -8.86 -23.05
C GLU A 270 -16.84 -9.39 -21.87
N GLN A 271 -15.88 -10.28 -22.13
CA GLN A 271 -14.96 -10.78 -21.10
C GLN A 271 -14.07 -9.66 -20.54
N ALA A 272 -13.52 -8.79 -21.40
CA ALA A 272 -12.73 -7.64 -20.99
C ALA A 272 -13.54 -6.68 -20.09
N GLN A 273 -14.77 -6.36 -20.50
CA GLN A 273 -15.68 -5.51 -19.71
C GLN A 273 -16.05 -6.16 -18.37
N GLN A 274 -16.25 -7.47 -18.34
CA GLN A 274 -16.58 -8.20 -17.12
C GLN A 274 -15.46 -8.11 -16.10
N ILE A 275 -14.22 -8.37 -16.51
CA ILE A 275 -13.09 -8.30 -15.58
C ILE A 275 -12.78 -6.87 -15.16
N GLU A 276 -12.89 -5.90 -16.06
CA GLU A 276 -12.73 -4.49 -15.73
C GLU A 276 -13.73 -4.05 -14.66
N ALA A 277 -15.00 -4.44 -14.80
CA ALA A 277 -16.03 -4.16 -13.80
C ALA A 277 -15.77 -4.87 -12.46
N ASP A 278 -15.28 -6.11 -12.47
CA ASP A 278 -14.94 -6.84 -11.24
C ASP A 278 -13.71 -6.24 -10.53
N VAL A 279 -12.67 -5.82 -11.27
CA VAL A 279 -11.50 -5.13 -10.72
C VAL A 279 -11.88 -3.75 -10.19
N GLN A 280 -12.76 -3.02 -10.88
CA GLN A 280 -13.25 -1.72 -10.43
C GLN A 280 -14.01 -1.84 -9.09
N LYS A 281 -14.82 -2.89 -8.91
CA LYS A 281 -15.48 -3.16 -7.62
C LYS A 281 -14.47 -3.42 -6.50
N LEU A 282 -13.39 -4.18 -6.77
CA LEU A 282 -12.32 -4.38 -5.79
C LEU A 282 -11.63 -3.06 -5.44
N LYS A 283 -11.39 -2.20 -6.42
CA LYS A 283 -10.81 -0.87 -6.20
C LYS A 283 -11.70 -0.01 -5.31
N GLU A 284 -12.99 0.04 -5.58
CA GLU A 284 -13.96 0.81 -4.79
C GLU A 284 -14.00 0.35 -3.33
N GLU A 285 -14.02 -0.97 -3.10
CA GLU A 285 -13.94 -1.53 -1.75
C GLU A 285 -12.60 -1.26 -1.08
N TYR A 286 -11.50 -1.39 -1.82
CA TYR A 286 -10.17 -1.06 -1.30
C TYR A 286 -10.08 0.40 -0.86
N ASP A 287 -10.54 1.34 -1.68
CA ASP A 287 -10.51 2.77 -1.35
C ASP A 287 -11.39 3.09 -0.14
N ARG A 288 -12.57 2.47 -0.04
CA ARG A 288 -13.48 2.60 1.09
C ARG A 288 -12.87 2.07 2.40
N LEU A 289 -12.22 0.91 2.34
CA LEU A 289 -11.66 0.22 3.51
C LEU A 289 -10.22 0.64 3.83
N LYS A 290 -9.56 1.41 2.96
CA LYS A 290 -8.20 1.91 3.17
C LYS A 290 -7.93 2.50 4.56
N PRO A 291 -8.84 3.27 5.19
CA PRO A 291 -8.60 3.80 6.54
C PRO A 291 -8.44 2.71 7.60
N ILE A 292 -9.26 1.65 7.57
CA ILE A 292 -9.15 0.56 8.54
C ILE A 292 -7.98 -0.36 8.22
N LEU A 293 -7.72 -0.63 6.93
CA LEU A 293 -6.54 -1.40 6.52
C LEU A 293 -5.23 -0.70 6.89
N GLY A 294 -5.21 0.63 6.86
CA GLY A 294 -4.07 1.43 7.31
C GLY A 294 -3.91 1.48 8.82
N ALA A 295 -5.00 1.34 9.59
CA ALA A 295 -4.96 1.26 11.05
C ALA A 295 -4.57 -0.14 11.55
N ALA A 296 -5.01 -1.18 10.85
CA ALA A 296 -4.82 -2.59 11.20
C ALA A 296 -3.75 -3.23 10.31
N THR A 297 -2.49 -2.93 10.60
CA THR A 297 -1.33 -3.34 9.77
C THR A 297 -0.80 -4.74 10.04
N GLY A 298 -1.42 -5.48 10.97
CA GLY A 298 -0.91 -6.76 11.47
C GLY A 298 0.20 -6.61 12.52
N THR A 299 0.42 -5.39 13.02
CA THR A 299 1.44 -5.08 14.03
C THR A 299 0.86 -4.26 15.18
N VAL A 300 1.60 -4.17 16.28
CA VAL A 300 1.21 -3.38 17.45
C VAL A 300 1.26 -1.89 17.10
N ILE A 301 0.18 -1.17 17.39
CA ILE A 301 0.16 0.29 17.24
C ILE A 301 0.93 0.95 18.39
N TYR A 302 1.42 2.17 18.18
CA TYR A 302 1.97 2.95 19.28
C TYR A 302 0.86 3.50 20.18
N TYR A 303 0.98 3.32 21.50
CA TYR A 303 0.06 3.89 22.49
C TYR A 303 0.73 4.11 23.86
N ASN A 304 0.46 5.27 24.46
CA ASN A 304 0.89 5.64 25.81
C ASN A 304 -0.20 5.45 26.87
N ASP A 305 -1.45 5.49 26.44
CA ASP A 305 -2.65 5.22 27.23
C ASP A 305 -3.60 4.32 26.41
N LEU A 306 -4.75 3.98 26.98
CA LEU A 306 -5.70 3.07 26.32
C LEU A 306 -6.55 3.73 25.22
N VAL A 307 -6.47 5.05 25.01
CA VAL A 307 -7.36 5.76 24.07
C VAL A 307 -7.11 5.32 22.62
N PRO A 308 -5.86 5.27 22.10
CA PRO A 308 -5.61 4.78 20.74
C PRO A 308 -6.02 3.32 20.55
N ALA A 309 -5.77 2.47 21.56
CA ALA A 309 -6.11 1.04 21.50
C ALA A 309 -7.63 0.82 21.51
N LYS A 310 -8.39 1.55 22.34
CA LYS A 310 -9.86 1.51 22.33
C LYS A 310 -10.43 1.96 20.99
N LYS A 311 -9.91 3.07 20.44
CA LYS A 311 -10.33 3.54 19.12
C LYS A 311 -10.09 2.51 18.03
N LEU A 312 -8.92 1.87 18.02
CA LEU A 312 -8.62 0.80 17.06
C LEU A 312 -9.61 -0.36 17.23
N LEU A 313 -9.85 -0.82 18.46
CA LEU A 313 -10.80 -1.89 18.74
C LEU A 313 -12.21 -1.56 18.23
N ASP A 314 -12.69 -0.34 18.43
CA ASP A 314 -13.99 0.11 17.92
C ASP A 314 -14.05 0.04 16.39
N GLN A 315 -12.98 0.48 15.71
CA GLN A 315 -12.91 0.40 14.25
C GLN A 315 -12.90 -1.05 13.75
N LEU A 316 -12.16 -1.95 14.42
CA LEU A 316 -12.12 -3.38 14.09
C LEU A 316 -13.50 -4.04 14.31
N ASN A 317 -14.17 -3.72 15.42
CA ASN A 317 -15.52 -4.23 15.72
C ASN A 317 -16.55 -3.74 14.68
N ASN A 318 -16.45 -2.46 14.28
CA ASN A 318 -17.32 -1.92 13.24
C ASN A 318 -17.09 -2.60 11.89
N PHE A 319 -15.83 -2.87 11.52
CA PHE A 319 -15.50 -3.61 10.30
C PHE A 319 -16.04 -5.05 10.35
N ASP A 320 -15.83 -5.76 11.47
CA ASP A 320 -16.33 -7.13 11.63
C ASP A 320 -17.86 -7.21 11.52
N ALA A 321 -18.56 -6.22 12.08
CA ALA A 321 -20.02 -6.16 12.06
C ALA A 321 -20.60 -5.82 10.68
N ASN A 322 -19.97 -4.89 9.94
CA ASN A 322 -20.59 -4.29 8.77
C ASN A 322 -19.96 -4.70 7.43
N ASP A 323 -18.66 -5.02 7.41
CA ASP A 323 -17.89 -5.09 6.16
C ASP A 323 -17.27 -6.48 5.91
N ARG A 324 -16.88 -7.19 6.96
CA ARG A 324 -16.10 -8.44 6.84
C ARG A 324 -16.79 -9.51 6.00
N ALA A 325 -18.08 -9.75 6.21
CA ALA A 325 -18.83 -10.78 5.49
C ALA A 325 -18.97 -10.44 3.99
N ALA A 326 -19.29 -9.17 3.69
CA ALA A 326 -19.41 -8.69 2.33
C ALA A 326 -18.07 -8.75 1.59
N LEU A 327 -16.99 -8.28 2.22
CA LEU A 327 -15.65 -8.32 1.64
C LEU A 327 -15.18 -9.77 1.40
N SER A 328 -15.38 -10.66 2.37
CA SER A 328 -15.00 -12.08 2.22
C SER A 328 -15.73 -12.73 1.05
N THR A 329 -17.02 -12.41 0.87
CA THR A 329 -17.83 -12.89 -0.25
C THR A 329 -17.34 -12.33 -1.58
N LEU A 330 -17.01 -11.04 -1.64
CA LEU A 330 -16.45 -10.40 -2.83
C LEU A 330 -15.11 -11.04 -3.24
N LEU A 331 -14.20 -11.23 -2.28
CA LEU A 331 -12.91 -11.86 -2.53
C LEU A 331 -13.07 -13.31 -2.97
N ALA A 332 -13.94 -14.09 -2.33
CA ALA A 332 -14.20 -15.48 -2.73
C ALA A 332 -14.80 -15.57 -4.15
N SER A 333 -15.74 -14.68 -4.48
CA SER A 333 -16.34 -14.61 -5.82
C SER A 333 -15.31 -14.23 -6.89
N PHE A 334 -14.47 -13.23 -6.62
CA PHE A 334 -13.39 -12.83 -7.50
C PHE A 334 -12.38 -13.98 -7.68
N ALA A 335 -11.98 -14.63 -6.59
CA ALA A 335 -11.04 -15.74 -6.63
C ALA A 335 -11.58 -16.94 -7.41
N GLY A 336 -12.87 -17.26 -7.27
CA GLY A 336 -13.52 -18.32 -8.05
C GLY A 336 -13.52 -18.04 -9.55
N LYS A 337 -13.59 -16.75 -9.94
CA LYS A 337 -13.53 -16.34 -11.34
C LYS A 337 -12.11 -16.27 -11.88
N TYR A 338 -11.16 -15.70 -11.15
CA TYR A 338 -9.86 -15.30 -11.71
C TYR A 338 -8.66 -16.04 -11.12
N GLY A 339 -8.83 -16.75 -9.99
CA GLY A 339 -7.76 -17.33 -9.19
C GLY A 339 -7.47 -16.49 -7.94
N SER A 340 -6.71 -17.05 -6.99
CA SER A 340 -6.38 -16.40 -5.72
C SER A 340 -4.91 -15.98 -5.60
N THR A 341 -4.12 -16.17 -6.66
CA THR A 341 -2.70 -15.79 -6.71
C THR A 341 -2.51 -14.66 -7.72
N GLN A 342 -1.42 -13.90 -7.57
CA GLN A 342 -1.06 -12.84 -8.52
C GLN A 342 -0.97 -13.40 -9.94
N GLU A 343 -0.24 -14.50 -10.10
CA GLU A 343 0.03 -15.13 -11.38
C GLU A 343 -1.25 -15.66 -12.04
N ASP A 344 -2.18 -16.23 -11.29
CA ASP A 344 -3.42 -16.77 -11.85
C ASP A 344 -4.35 -15.65 -12.30
N ILE A 345 -4.52 -14.62 -11.47
CA ILE A 345 -5.37 -13.48 -11.75
C ILE A 345 -4.85 -12.73 -12.97
N ASP A 346 -3.57 -12.36 -12.98
CA ASP A 346 -3.02 -11.52 -14.06
C ASP A 346 -2.93 -12.28 -15.38
N ARG A 347 -2.61 -13.58 -15.35
CA ARG A 347 -2.63 -14.44 -16.54
C ARG A 347 -4.04 -14.55 -17.11
N LYS A 348 -5.05 -14.75 -16.27
CA LYS A 348 -6.45 -14.87 -16.73
C LYS A 348 -6.99 -13.52 -17.21
N ALA A 349 -6.65 -12.45 -16.51
CA ALA A 349 -6.99 -11.08 -16.89
C ALA A 349 -6.45 -10.70 -18.26
N SER A 350 -5.15 -10.96 -18.48
CA SER A 350 -4.51 -10.72 -19.78
C SER A 350 -5.17 -11.50 -20.91
N LYS A 351 -5.51 -12.79 -20.68
CA LYS A 351 -6.26 -13.61 -21.67
C LYS A 351 -7.66 -13.06 -21.97
N MET A 352 -8.27 -12.36 -21.01
CA MET A 352 -9.58 -11.72 -21.17
C MET A 352 -9.47 -10.31 -21.75
N GLY A 353 -8.28 -9.83 -22.12
CA GLY A 353 -8.08 -8.51 -22.71
C GLY A 353 -8.11 -7.36 -21.70
N TYR A 354 -7.90 -7.63 -20.41
CA TYR A 354 -7.78 -6.57 -19.40
C TYR A 354 -6.52 -5.72 -19.66
N VAL A 355 -6.72 -4.39 -19.70
CA VAL A 355 -5.64 -3.41 -19.80
C VAL A 355 -5.82 -2.41 -18.66
N GLY A 356 -5.13 -2.63 -17.55
CA GLY A 356 -5.13 -1.70 -16.43
C GLY A 356 -4.27 -0.48 -16.72
N GLU A 357 -4.77 0.73 -16.41
CA GLU A 357 -4.04 1.98 -16.66
C GLU A 357 -2.82 2.15 -15.73
N TYR A 358 -2.94 1.70 -14.47
CA TYR A 358 -1.90 1.89 -13.43
C TYR A 358 -1.58 0.65 -12.60
N PHE A 359 -2.52 -0.30 -12.47
CA PHE A 359 -2.37 -1.46 -11.60
C PHE A 359 -2.73 -2.74 -12.34
N SER A 360 -2.09 -3.84 -11.94
CA SER A 360 -2.48 -5.18 -12.35
C SER A 360 -3.88 -5.54 -11.82
N ALA A 361 -4.57 -6.47 -12.48
CA ALA A 361 -5.88 -6.93 -12.04
C ALA A 361 -5.84 -7.56 -10.64
N SER A 362 -4.68 -8.13 -10.27
CA SER A 362 -4.42 -8.73 -8.96
C SER A 362 -4.25 -7.74 -7.81
N TYR A 363 -3.84 -6.48 -8.07
CA TYR A 363 -3.37 -5.57 -7.02
C TYR A 363 -4.38 -5.36 -5.89
N HIS A 364 -5.61 -4.96 -6.22
CA HIS A 364 -6.63 -4.67 -5.22
C HIS A 364 -7.10 -5.93 -4.50
N TYR A 365 -7.13 -7.08 -5.19
CA TYR A 365 -7.43 -8.37 -4.56
C TYR A 365 -6.40 -8.72 -3.48
N LEU A 366 -5.11 -8.61 -3.80
CA LEU A 366 -4.01 -8.91 -2.87
C LEU A 366 -3.97 -7.92 -1.70
N ALA A 367 -4.21 -6.64 -1.97
CA ALA A 367 -4.24 -5.62 -0.92
C ALA A 367 -5.41 -5.84 0.06
N LEU A 368 -6.59 -6.19 -0.43
CA LEU A 368 -7.76 -6.48 0.39
C LEU A 368 -7.62 -7.79 1.17
N SER A 369 -7.13 -8.86 0.54
CA SER A 369 -6.90 -10.15 1.21
C SER A 369 -5.84 -10.05 2.30
N THR A 370 -4.68 -9.45 1.99
CA THR A 370 -3.64 -9.16 2.99
C THR A 370 -4.17 -8.26 4.09
N GLY A 371 -5.00 -7.28 3.74
CA GLY A 371 -5.67 -6.41 4.71
C GLY A 371 -6.58 -7.16 5.69
N LEU A 372 -7.34 -8.15 5.19
CA LEU A 372 -8.21 -8.99 6.01
C LEU A 372 -7.42 -9.88 6.99
N ASP A 373 -6.30 -10.43 6.52
CA ASP A 373 -5.37 -11.18 7.38
C ASP A 373 -4.74 -10.28 8.43
N ASN A 374 -4.30 -9.08 8.04
CA ASN A 374 -3.73 -8.09 8.93
C ASN A 374 -4.70 -7.62 10.01
N ILE A 375 -6.00 -7.51 9.70
CA ILE A 375 -7.04 -7.21 10.71
C ILE A 375 -7.07 -8.30 11.79
N SER A 376 -7.03 -9.56 11.39
CA SER A 376 -7.00 -10.68 12.34
C SER A 376 -5.70 -10.71 13.14
N ASN A 377 -4.55 -10.54 12.48
CA ASN A 377 -3.24 -10.48 13.14
C ASN A 377 -3.13 -9.31 14.11
N THR A 378 -3.67 -8.13 13.75
CA THR A 378 -3.68 -6.93 14.62
C THR A 378 -4.37 -7.23 15.94
N ARG A 379 -5.47 -8.00 15.92
CA ARG A 379 -6.18 -8.38 17.15
C ARG A 379 -5.29 -9.17 18.09
N THR A 380 -4.65 -10.22 17.58
CA THR A 380 -3.77 -11.09 18.39
C THR A 380 -2.56 -10.32 18.92
N VAL A 381 -1.83 -9.59 18.07
CA VAL A 381 -0.62 -8.86 18.53
C VAL A 381 -0.95 -7.74 19.53
N MET A 382 -2.09 -7.06 19.39
CA MET A 382 -2.54 -6.06 20.36
C MET A 382 -2.94 -6.68 21.70
N ALA A 383 -3.63 -7.82 21.67
CA ALA A 383 -4.00 -8.56 22.88
C ALA A 383 -2.75 -9.00 23.65
N GLU A 384 -1.78 -9.61 22.97
CA GLU A 384 -0.49 -10.01 23.55
C GLU A 384 0.28 -8.82 24.13
N ASP A 385 0.32 -7.69 23.40
CA ASP A 385 1.07 -6.52 23.86
C ASP A 385 0.44 -5.87 25.11
N LEU A 386 -0.88 -5.70 25.12
CA LEU A 386 -1.61 -5.22 26.29
C LEU A 386 -1.40 -6.15 27.49
N ALA A 387 -1.46 -7.46 27.26
CA ALA A 387 -1.17 -8.48 28.28
C ALA A 387 0.28 -8.41 28.80
N ARG A 388 1.28 -8.13 27.96
CA ARG A 388 2.65 -7.84 28.42
C ARG A 388 2.71 -6.60 29.29
N LYS A 389 1.99 -5.53 28.94
CA LYS A 389 1.91 -4.31 29.77
C LYS A 389 1.28 -4.60 31.14
N VAL A 390 0.28 -5.48 31.22
CA VAL A 390 -0.28 -5.93 32.52
C VAL A 390 0.82 -6.54 33.41
N LYS A 391 1.67 -7.42 32.85
CA LYS A 391 2.82 -8.00 33.57
C LYS A 391 3.85 -6.96 33.98
N GLU A 392 4.10 -5.95 33.15
CA GLU A 392 5.02 -4.87 33.50
C GLU A 392 4.50 -3.98 34.63
N ILE A 393 3.20 -3.64 34.60
CA ILE A 393 2.54 -2.83 35.63
C ILE A 393 2.55 -3.58 36.96
N THR A 394 2.12 -4.85 36.96
CA THR A 394 2.09 -5.68 38.18
C THR A 394 3.47 -6.05 38.68
N GLY A 395 4.45 -6.29 37.80
CA GLY A 395 5.82 -6.60 38.19
C GLY A 395 6.64 -5.41 38.70
N ARG A 396 6.12 -4.17 38.60
CA ARG A 396 6.75 -2.93 39.10
C ARG A 396 5.92 -2.22 40.16
N SER A 397 4.77 -2.77 40.55
CA SER A 397 3.87 -2.14 41.51
C SER A 397 4.54 -1.95 42.88
N ASP A 398 5.37 -2.91 43.30
CA ASP A 398 6.15 -2.89 44.54
C ASP A 398 7.14 -1.71 44.64
N LYS A 399 7.67 -1.28 43.49
CA LYS A 399 8.59 -0.14 43.33
C LYS A 399 7.87 1.18 43.10
N SER A 400 6.56 1.13 42.88
CA SER A 400 5.76 2.34 42.67
C SER A 400 5.57 3.09 43.98
N HIS A 401 5.33 4.40 43.89
CA HIS A 401 5.03 5.22 45.05
C HIS A 401 3.79 4.67 45.77
N ASP A 402 3.79 4.65 47.11
CA ASP A 402 2.72 4.02 47.90
C ASP A 402 1.32 4.50 47.48
N PHE A 403 1.20 5.80 47.18
CA PHE A 403 -0.08 6.42 46.81
C PHE A 403 -0.59 6.05 45.42
N SER A 404 0.21 5.39 44.59
CA SER A 404 -0.19 4.94 43.26
C SER A 404 -0.32 3.42 43.14
N GLN A 405 0.03 2.63 44.17
CA GLN A 405 0.04 1.17 44.04
C GLN A 405 -1.34 0.60 43.70
N SER A 406 -2.39 1.02 44.41
CA SER A 406 -3.76 0.57 44.11
C SER A 406 -4.22 0.99 42.72
N GLU A 407 -3.91 2.22 42.31
CA GLU A 407 -4.19 2.73 40.96
C GLU A 407 -3.46 1.92 39.87
N GLN A 408 -2.22 1.48 40.12
CA GLN A 408 -1.50 0.60 39.17
C GLN A 408 -2.21 -0.74 39.00
N TYR A 409 -2.73 -1.34 40.08
CA TYR A 409 -3.46 -2.61 39.96
C TYR A 409 -4.80 -2.44 39.23
N GLU A 410 -5.55 -1.37 39.48
CA GLU A 410 -6.76 -1.05 38.70
C GLU A 410 -6.43 -0.82 37.22
N LYS A 411 -5.34 -0.09 36.93
CA LYS A 411 -4.84 0.08 35.57
C LYS A 411 -4.47 -1.26 34.93
N ALA A 412 -3.86 -2.18 35.67
CA ALA A 412 -3.57 -3.53 35.16
C ALA A 412 -4.86 -4.28 34.78
N ARG A 413 -5.95 -4.14 35.55
CA ARG A 413 -7.26 -4.71 35.21
C ARG A 413 -7.83 -4.10 33.93
N GLU A 414 -7.75 -2.78 33.76
CA GLU A 414 -8.23 -2.11 32.55
C GLU A 414 -7.49 -2.57 31.28
N TYR A 415 -6.17 -2.73 31.37
CA TYR A 415 -5.36 -3.23 30.26
C TYR A 415 -5.72 -4.67 29.91
N LEU A 416 -5.91 -5.53 30.91
CA LEU A 416 -6.33 -6.92 30.69
C LEU A 416 -7.73 -7.00 30.08
N ALA A 417 -8.68 -6.20 30.57
CA ALA A 417 -10.04 -6.16 30.04
C ALA A 417 -10.06 -5.71 28.57
N LEU A 418 -9.17 -4.79 28.17
CA LEU A 418 -9.03 -4.42 26.77
C LEU A 418 -8.36 -5.53 25.95
N ALA A 419 -7.33 -6.20 26.49
CA ALA A 419 -6.67 -7.33 25.84
C ALA A 419 -7.66 -8.46 25.51
N GLN A 420 -8.54 -8.80 26.45
CA GLN A 420 -9.61 -9.78 26.26
C GLN A 420 -10.59 -9.43 25.13
N GLN A 421 -10.84 -8.14 24.90
CA GLN A 421 -11.72 -7.69 23.82
C GLN A 421 -11.04 -7.75 22.45
N PHE A 422 -9.71 -7.61 22.40
CA PHE A 422 -8.95 -7.83 21.17
C PHE A 422 -8.90 -9.31 20.82
N ASP A 423 -8.45 -10.16 21.75
CA ASP A 423 -8.39 -11.61 21.59
C ASP A 423 -8.48 -12.33 22.95
N SER A 424 -9.65 -12.92 23.25
CA SER A 424 -9.88 -13.69 24.48
C SER A 424 -9.36 -15.13 24.41
N LYS A 425 -8.94 -15.60 23.23
CA LYS A 425 -8.40 -16.94 23.02
C LYS A 425 -6.89 -16.97 23.06
N ASP A 426 -6.24 -15.81 23.08
CA ASP A 426 -4.80 -15.72 23.25
C ASP A 426 -4.35 -16.38 24.57
N ASN A 427 -3.30 -17.19 24.49
CA ASN A 427 -2.80 -17.97 25.63
C ASN A 427 -2.27 -17.05 26.74
N LEU A 428 -1.64 -15.92 26.40
CA LEU A 428 -1.11 -14.99 27.40
C LEU A 428 -2.26 -14.27 28.12
N VAL A 429 -3.28 -13.84 27.39
CA VAL A 429 -4.50 -13.24 27.93
C VAL A 429 -5.24 -14.20 28.84
N GLN A 430 -5.44 -15.46 28.43
CA GLN A 430 -6.13 -16.47 29.25
C GLN A 430 -5.39 -16.77 30.55
N ASN A 431 -4.06 -16.97 30.46
CA ASN A 431 -3.23 -17.21 31.63
C ASN A 431 -3.30 -16.04 32.62
N LEU A 432 -3.19 -14.80 32.14
CA LEU A 432 -3.31 -13.62 33.01
C LEU A 432 -4.71 -13.48 33.60
N SER A 433 -5.76 -13.74 32.82
CA SER A 433 -7.14 -13.70 33.31
C SER A 433 -7.36 -14.68 34.46
N ALA A 434 -6.65 -15.80 34.47
CA ALA A 434 -6.73 -16.79 35.54
C ALA A 434 -5.95 -16.39 36.81
N THR A 435 -4.86 -15.62 36.70
CA THR A 435 -3.96 -15.35 37.84
C THR A 435 -4.00 -13.91 38.37
N ILE A 436 -4.42 -12.93 37.57
CA ILE A 436 -4.26 -11.51 37.87
C ILE A 436 -4.87 -11.10 39.22
N ASP A 437 -6.03 -11.67 39.57
CA ASP A 437 -6.71 -11.35 40.83
C ASP A 437 -5.93 -11.84 42.04
N GLN A 438 -5.37 -13.04 41.93
CA GLN A 438 -4.50 -13.60 42.95
C GLN A 438 -3.19 -12.81 43.05
N ASP A 439 -2.60 -12.42 41.92
CA ASP A 439 -1.37 -11.64 41.87
C ASP A 439 -1.58 -10.24 42.47
N ILE A 440 -2.70 -9.58 42.15
CA ILE A 440 -3.10 -8.29 42.74
C ILE A 440 -3.35 -8.45 44.24
N ALA A 441 -4.09 -9.48 44.67
CA ALA A 441 -4.38 -9.71 46.08
C ALA A 441 -3.09 -9.93 46.90
N ALA A 442 -2.18 -10.77 46.40
CA ALA A 442 -0.87 -10.99 47.03
C ALA A 442 -0.01 -9.73 47.04
N GLY A 443 -0.10 -8.91 45.99
CA GLY A 443 0.56 -7.61 45.92
C GLY A 443 0.01 -6.61 46.94
N MET A 444 -1.31 -6.56 47.10
CA MET A 444 -2.00 -5.72 48.09
C MET A 444 -1.75 -6.19 49.52
N GLU A 445 -1.68 -7.49 49.78
CA GLU A 445 -1.31 -8.04 51.10
C GLU A 445 0.10 -7.58 51.50
N LYS A 446 1.09 -7.68 50.60
CA LYS A 446 2.45 -7.16 50.85
C LYS A 446 2.46 -5.65 51.09
N PHE A 447 1.58 -4.92 50.40
CA PHE A 447 1.44 -3.50 50.60
C PHE A 447 0.83 -3.17 51.97
N ASP A 448 -0.21 -3.88 52.39
CA ASP A 448 -0.79 -3.77 53.73
C ASP A 448 0.23 -4.12 54.82
N GLU A 449 1.01 -5.19 54.65
CA GLU A 449 2.10 -5.51 55.57
C GLU A 449 3.14 -4.39 55.66
N LYS A 450 3.45 -3.73 54.53
CA LYS A 450 4.37 -2.59 54.51
C LYS A 450 3.79 -1.44 55.34
N ILE A 451 2.50 -1.15 55.20
CA ILE A 451 1.77 -0.13 55.96
C ILE A 451 1.77 -0.45 57.45
N ASP A 452 1.50 -1.71 57.82
CA ASP A 452 1.44 -2.17 59.21
C ASP A 452 2.80 -2.08 59.92
N LYS A 453 3.90 -2.21 59.17
CA LYS A 453 5.28 -2.05 59.67
C LYS A 453 5.70 -0.59 59.83
N GLN A 454 5.00 0.37 59.22
CA GLN A 454 5.34 1.79 59.36
C GLN A 454 4.93 2.33 60.72
N THR A 455 5.72 3.26 61.24
CA THR A 455 5.47 3.91 62.53
C THR A 455 5.41 5.42 62.38
N TRP A 456 4.56 6.06 63.17
CA TRP A 456 4.58 7.52 63.27
C TRP A 456 5.91 8.01 63.88
N PRO A 457 6.59 8.99 63.25
CA PRO A 457 7.84 9.51 63.77
C PRO A 457 7.63 10.22 65.11
N LYS A 458 8.64 10.11 65.98
CA LYS A 458 8.68 10.84 67.26
C LYS A 458 9.27 12.24 67.06
N GLU A 459 9.01 13.12 68.02
CA GLU A 459 9.70 14.41 68.11
C GLU A 459 11.21 14.18 68.16
N ALA A 460 11.97 14.88 67.32
CA ALA A 460 13.40 14.70 67.25
C ALA A 460 14.09 15.19 68.54
N PRO A 461 15.16 14.51 69.03
CA PRO A 461 15.86 14.93 70.24
C PRO A 461 16.45 16.35 70.18
N ASP A 462 16.75 16.83 68.98
CA ASP A 462 17.29 18.16 68.67
C ASP A 462 16.22 19.13 68.15
N ALA A 463 14.94 18.78 68.27
CA ALA A 463 13.85 19.67 67.93
C ALA A 463 13.88 20.95 68.80
N PRO A 464 13.33 22.08 68.31
CA PRO A 464 13.27 23.32 69.09
C PRO A 464 12.57 23.10 70.43
N GLY A 465 12.99 23.80 71.49
CA GLY A 465 12.40 23.65 72.83
C GLY A 465 10.89 23.95 72.93
N ASN A 466 10.30 24.55 71.89
CA ASN A 466 8.87 24.80 71.73
C ASN A 466 8.21 23.91 70.65
N ALA A 467 8.79 22.75 70.30
CA ALA A 467 8.36 21.86 69.22
C ALA A 467 6.86 21.51 69.27
N LYS A 468 6.31 21.17 70.44
CA LYS A 468 4.86 20.90 70.59
C LYS A 468 3.98 22.09 70.21
N LYS A 469 4.40 23.32 70.53
CA LYS A 469 3.68 24.54 70.13
C LYS A 469 3.78 24.73 68.62
N LEU A 470 4.96 24.54 68.03
CA LEU A 470 5.18 24.63 66.59
C LEU A 470 4.35 23.59 65.83
N ALA A 471 4.28 22.34 66.32
CA ALA A 471 3.46 21.28 65.74
C ALA A 471 1.97 21.64 65.75
N LYS A 472 1.46 22.22 66.86
CA LYS A 472 0.07 22.71 66.92
C LYS A 472 -0.18 23.83 65.90
N THR A 473 0.72 24.81 65.82
CA THR A 473 0.59 25.91 64.84
C THR A 473 0.68 25.40 63.39
N ALA A 474 1.56 24.44 63.13
CA ALA A 474 1.66 23.77 61.83
C ALA A 474 0.37 23.02 61.47
N LYS A 475 -0.23 22.31 62.42
CA LYS A 475 -1.53 21.62 62.23
C LYS A 475 -2.61 22.61 61.82
N GLU A 476 -2.76 23.71 62.55
CA GLU A 476 -3.73 24.77 62.25
C GLU A 476 -3.48 25.40 60.87
N TRP A 477 -2.21 25.53 60.45
CA TRP A 477 -1.84 26.00 59.12
C TRP A 477 -2.29 25.02 58.03
N PHE A 478 -2.02 23.71 58.18
CA PHE A 478 -2.47 22.70 57.21
C PHE A 478 -3.99 22.62 57.11
N GLU A 479 -4.70 22.72 58.24
CA GLU A 479 -6.17 22.71 58.28
C GLU A 479 -6.77 23.88 57.47
N LYS A 480 -6.17 25.07 57.56
CA LYS A 480 -6.63 26.29 56.88
C LYS A 480 -6.09 26.47 55.46
N SER A 481 -5.09 25.68 55.07
CA SER A 481 -4.43 25.85 53.77
C SER A 481 -5.35 25.42 52.62
N PRO A 482 -5.50 26.25 51.57
CA PRO A 482 -6.32 25.92 50.40
C PRO A 482 -5.74 24.76 49.58
N ASP A 483 -4.46 24.41 49.78
CA ASP A 483 -3.78 23.30 49.11
C ASP A 483 -3.83 21.99 49.93
N TRP A 484 -4.32 22.03 51.18
CA TRP A 484 -4.31 20.89 52.09
C TRP A 484 -5.69 20.63 52.74
N GLY A 485 -5.95 21.20 53.92
CA GLY A 485 -7.17 20.92 54.69
C GLY A 485 -8.41 21.62 54.16
N SER A 486 -8.25 22.79 53.54
CA SER A 486 -9.35 23.61 53.01
C SER A 486 -9.46 23.54 51.49
N ARG A 487 -9.00 22.44 50.86
CA ARG A 487 -9.10 22.24 49.40
C ARG A 487 -10.55 22.12 48.97
N GLU A 488 -10.87 22.69 47.81
CA GLU A 488 -12.21 22.56 47.20
C GLU A 488 -12.52 21.12 46.77
N LYS A 489 -11.50 20.37 46.33
CA LYS A 489 -11.65 18.98 45.86
C LYS A 489 -10.81 18.04 46.72
N ASN A 490 -11.44 16.98 47.23
CA ASN A 490 -10.82 15.97 48.08
C ASN A 490 -10.02 16.59 49.25
N PRO A 491 -10.67 17.35 50.14
CA PRO A 491 -10.00 17.97 51.27
C PRO A 491 -9.36 16.92 52.18
N TYR A 492 -8.21 17.25 52.74
CA TYR A 492 -7.55 16.40 53.73
C TYR A 492 -8.05 16.71 55.13
N THR A 493 -8.38 15.68 55.89
CA THR A 493 -8.48 15.78 57.35
C THR A 493 -7.09 15.67 57.95
N VAL A 494 -6.64 16.71 58.67
CA VAL A 494 -5.33 16.72 59.33
C VAL A 494 -5.42 15.97 60.66
N LEU A 495 -4.72 14.85 60.76
CA LEU A 495 -4.77 13.98 61.94
C LEU A 495 -3.73 14.40 62.98
N ALA A 496 -2.46 14.50 62.58
CA ALA A 496 -1.35 14.79 63.47
C ALA A 496 -0.23 15.54 62.74
N VAL A 497 0.55 16.32 63.50
CA VAL A 497 1.80 16.94 63.05
C VAL A 497 2.84 16.74 64.15
N VAL A 498 4.08 16.43 63.76
CA VAL A 498 5.23 16.33 64.65
C VAL A 498 6.45 17.02 64.04
N VAL A 499 7.25 17.68 64.88
CA VAL A 499 8.52 18.29 64.46
C VAL A 499 9.61 17.23 64.46
N THR A 500 10.23 17.00 63.30
CA THR A 500 11.15 15.88 63.08
C THR A 500 12.62 16.31 63.00
N GLY A 501 12.94 17.53 63.42
CA GLY A 501 14.32 18.02 63.47
C GLY A 501 14.42 19.52 63.82
N PRO A 502 15.64 20.07 63.82
CA PRO A 502 15.89 21.46 64.16
C PRO A 502 15.51 22.39 62.99
N TRP A 503 15.42 23.68 63.28
CA TRP A 503 15.34 24.69 62.23
C TRP A 503 16.58 24.65 61.34
N SER A 504 16.40 24.86 60.05
CA SER A 504 17.46 24.91 59.05
C SER A 504 17.38 26.19 58.23
N ILE A 505 18.53 26.71 57.78
CA ILE A 505 18.56 27.83 56.83
C ILE A 505 18.22 27.27 55.45
N GLN A 506 17.13 27.74 54.86
CA GLN A 506 16.67 27.30 53.54
C GLN A 506 17.16 28.23 52.42
N LYS A 507 17.34 29.52 52.73
CA LYS A 507 17.84 30.50 51.77
C LYS A 507 18.64 31.60 52.45
N LYS A 508 19.66 32.09 51.74
CA LYS A 508 20.47 33.24 52.12
C LYS A 508 20.41 34.32 51.04
N ASN A 509 20.57 35.58 51.42
CA ASN A 509 20.73 36.68 50.46
C ASN A 509 22.16 36.72 49.89
N ILE A 510 22.45 37.70 49.02
CA ILE A 510 23.78 37.91 48.41
C ILE A 510 24.88 38.23 49.44
N LEU A 511 24.52 38.67 50.64
CA LEU A 511 25.43 38.93 51.76
C LEU A 511 25.58 37.71 52.67
N SER A 512 25.07 36.55 52.28
CA SER A 512 25.06 35.30 53.05
C SER A 512 24.24 35.34 54.35
N GLU A 513 23.34 36.32 54.52
CA GLU A 513 22.44 36.41 55.66
C GLU A 513 21.21 35.50 55.44
N PRO A 514 20.74 34.76 56.45
CA PRO A 514 19.51 33.97 56.34
C PRO A 514 18.30 34.85 56.06
N ILE A 515 17.55 34.49 55.01
CA ILE A 515 16.29 35.15 54.64
C ILE A 515 15.09 34.20 54.66
N MET A 516 15.31 32.92 54.95
CA MET A 516 14.26 31.92 55.06
C MET A 516 14.74 30.76 55.94
N TYR A 517 13.90 30.36 56.89
CA TYR A 517 14.11 29.17 57.71
C TYR A 517 13.10 28.07 57.35
N GLY A 518 13.51 26.83 57.56
CA GLY A 518 12.72 25.63 57.35
C GLY A 518 12.60 24.83 58.63
N LEU A 519 11.38 24.45 58.98
CA LEU A 519 11.07 23.53 60.07
C LEU A 519 10.70 22.16 59.47
N PRO A 520 11.53 21.12 59.65
CA PRO A 520 11.18 19.77 59.23
C PRO A 520 10.04 19.22 60.10
N VAL A 521 8.99 18.75 59.46
CA VAL A 521 7.82 18.16 60.11
C VAL A 521 7.36 16.91 59.38
N ALA A 522 6.73 15.99 60.10
CA ALA A 522 5.86 14.99 59.50
C ALA A 522 4.40 15.38 59.75
N VAL A 523 3.55 15.25 58.72
CA VAL A 523 2.11 15.46 58.83
C VAL A 523 1.37 14.20 58.40
N ALA A 524 0.39 13.78 59.22
CA ALA A 524 -0.53 12.71 58.91
C ALA A 524 -1.88 13.29 58.47
N LEU A 525 -2.35 12.81 57.33
CA LEU A 525 -3.54 13.30 56.64
C LEU A 525 -4.42 12.14 56.18
N GLN A 526 -5.70 12.40 56.01
CA GLN A 526 -6.64 11.46 55.42
C GLN A 526 -7.58 12.14 54.44
N THR A 527 -7.82 11.51 53.30
CA THR A 527 -9.04 11.73 52.51
C THR A 527 -10.17 10.83 53.02
N GLU A 528 -11.39 11.07 52.57
CA GLU A 528 -12.52 10.16 52.82
C GLU A 528 -12.25 8.72 52.32
N ASN A 529 -11.52 8.58 51.22
CA ASN A 529 -11.14 7.26 50.71
C ASN A 529 -10.10 6.58 51.60
N ASP A 530 -9.08 7.32 52.07
CA ASP A 530 -8.07 6.78 52.97
C ASP A 530 -8.71 6.32 54.30
N LYS A 531 -9.69 7.09 54.80
CA LYS A 531 -10.48 6.74 55.99
C LYS A 531 -11.27 5.44 55.79
N LYS A 532 -11.94 5.25 54.66
CA LYS A 532 -12.66 4.00 54.33
C LYS A 532 -11.75 2.78 54.32
N ASN A 533 -10.50 2.97 53.88
CA ASN A 533 -9.49 1.91 53.81
C ASN A 533 -8.66 1.77 55.10
N ASN A 534 -9.01 2.51 56.17
CA ASN A 534 -8.28 2.51 57.44
C ASN A 534 -6.76 2.77 57.27
N ILE A 535 -6.40 3.77 56.47
CA ILE A 535 -5.02 4.21 56.23
C ILE A 535 -4.90 5.73 56.39
N ALA A 536 -3.72 6.23 56.74
CA ALA A 536 -3.38 7.64 56.80
C ALA A 536 -2.13 7.91 55.96
N ARG A 537 -2.13 9.02 55.21
CA ARG A 537 -0.98 9.48 54.42
C ARG A 537 -0.04 10.26 55.32
N VAL A 538 1.22 9.88 55.36
CA VAL A 538 2.26 10.64 56.03
C VAL A 538 3.15 11.30 54.98
N PHE A 539 3.37 12.60 55.15
CA PHE A 539 4.33 13.36 54.38
C PHE A 539 5.44 13.86 55.28
N SER A 540 6.69 13.61 54.90
CA SER A 540 7.86 14.28 55.45
C SER A 540 8.04 15.60 54.70
N LEU A 541 7.89 16.72 55.40
CA LEU A 541 7.82 18.05 54.83
C LEU A 541 8.83 18.98 55.48
N THR A 542 9.10 20.11 54.83
CA THR A 542 9.71 21.27 55.47
C THR A 542 8.77 22.47 55.34
N LEU A 543 8.27 22.98 56.47
CA LEU A 543 7.51 24.22 56.55
C LEU A 543 8.46 25.41 56.48
N ARG A 544 8.20 26.36 55.59
CA ARG A 544 9.08 27.51 55.35
C ARG A 544 8.47 28.81 55.85
N THR A 545 9.29 29.66 56.42
CA THR A 545 8.92 31.04 56.75
C THR A 545 8.86 31.89 55.48
N ASN A 546 8.31 33.11 55.59
CA ASN A 546 8.41 34.12 54.53
C ASN A 546 9.87 34.39 54.14
N GLU A 547 10.10 34.73 52.86
CA GLU A 547 11.41 35.16 52.38
C GLU A 547 11.62 36.66 52.67
N MET A 548 12.36 36.99 53.73
CA MET A 548 12.65 38.39 54.08
C MET A 548 13.90 38.56 54.94
N LEU A 549 14.51 39.76 54.88
CA LEU A 549 15.61 40.12 55.77
C LEU A 549 15.12 40.19 57.22
N GLY A 550 15.91 39.63 58.14
CA GLY A 550 15.56 39.61 59.56
C GLY A 550 14.43 38.64 59.93
N VAL A 551 14.11 37.69 59.04
CA VAL A 551 13.14 36.62 59.34
C VAL A 551 13.56 35.85 60.60
N LYS A 552 12.58 35.37 61.37
CA LYS A 552 12.79 34.62 62.61
C LYS A 552 12.43 33.15 62.43
N MET A 553 12.98 32.28 63.28
CA MET A 553 12.64 30.85 63.36
C MET A 553 11.28 30.63 64.05
N GLU A 554 10.23 31.26 63.53
CA GLU A 554 8.86 31.19 64.06
C GLU A 554 7.81 31.36 62.95
N PRO A 555 6.56 30.93 63.16
CA PRO A 555 5.44 31.21 62.25
C PRO A 555 5.19 32.72 62.07
N PRO A 556 4.50 33.16 61.02
CA PRO A 556 3.69 32.36 60.08
C PRO A 556 4.53 31.58 59.06
N PHE A 557 3.99 30.44 58.63
CA PHE A 557 4.54 29.67 57.51
C PHE A 557 3.93 30.16 56.21
N ASP A 558 4.76 30.23 55.18
CA ASP A 558 4.39 30.70 53.83
C ASP A 558 4.04 29.52 52.92
N HIS A 559 4.94 28.56 52.81
CA HIS A 559 4.78 27.38 51.95
C HIS A 559 5.51 26.15 52.51
N VAL A 560 5.36 25.02 51.82
CA VAL A 560 5.98 23.75 52.18
C VAL A 560 6.82 23.19 51.03
N THR A 561 7.84 22.42 51.36
CA THR A 561 8.49 21.49 50.42
C THR A 561 8.18 20.07 50.83
N VAL A 562 7.67 19.28 49.89
CA VAL A 562 7.33 17.87 50.11
C VAL A 562 8.54 16.99 49.84
N GLY A 563 8.91 16.18 50.81
CA GLY A 563 9.95 15.16 50.72
C GLY A 563 9.34 13.79 50.43
N SER A 564 9.62 12.81 51.30
CA SER A 564 9.07 11.46 51.20
C SER A 564 7.61 11.37 51.67
N SER A 565 6.91 10.35 51.21
CA SER A 565 5.59 10.01 51.71
C SER A 565 5.32 8.52 51.72
N TYR A 566 4.46 8.10 52.63
CA TYR A 566 4.10 6.70 52.87
C TYR A 566 2.73 6.61 53.55
N TYR A 567 2.15 5.42 53.59
CA TYR A 567 0.93 5.17 54.38
C TYR A 567 1.26 4.55 55.73
N ILE A 568 0.43 4.84 56.73
CA ILE A 568 0.41 4.18 58.05
C ILE A 568 -1.01 3.81 58.46
N ARG A 569 -1.16 2.95 59.47
CA ARG A 569 -2.45 2.76 60.15
C ARG A 569 -2.76 3.96 61.06
N PRO A 570 -4.00 4.48 61.07
CA PRO A 570 -4.37 5.59 61.93
C PRO A 570 -4.16 5.32 63.42
N GLY A 571 -4.26 4.06 63.85
CA GLY A 571 -3.97 3.64 65.22
C GLY A 571 -2.49 3.69 65.62
N ALA A 572 -1.59 3.97 64.69
CA ALA A 572 -0.14 4.13 64.94
C ALA A 572 0.28 5.59 65.19
N LEU A 573 -0.65 6.55 65.12
CA LEU A 573 -0.43 7.99 65.33
C LEU A 573 -0.27 8.39 66.80
#